data_AF-A0A892IAL4-F1
#
_entry.id   AF-A0A892IAL4-F1
#
_cell.length_a   1.000
_cell.length_b   1.000
_cell.length_c   1.000
_cell.angle_alpha   90.00
_cell.angle_beta   90.00
_cell.angle_gamma   90.00
#
_symmetry.space_group_name_H-M   'P 1'
#
loop_
_entity.id
_entity.type
_entity.pdbx_description
1 polymer ?
#
loop_
_entity_poly.entity_id
_entity_poly.type
_entity_poly.pdbx_seq_one_letter_code
_entity_poly.pdbx_strand_id
1 'polypeptide(L)' 'MDTNTFTKGIYTAKAHTQQADNGQFQGYVILARDDGDGTENVRYDVHTTSSSEQEAFDEAKALAHRILGEIEL' A
#
# COMPACT_ATOMS: atom_id res chain seq x y z
N MET A 1 -9.23 6.10 13.84
CA MET A 1 -8.02 6.46 13.08
C MET A 1 -7.59 5.22 12.36
N ASP A 2 -7.95 5.09 11.09
CA ASP A 2 -7.53 3.96 10.26
C ASP A 2 -6.01 3.98 10.12
N THR A 3 -5.36 2.94 10.63
CA THR A 3 -3.91 2.79 10.47
C THR A 3 -3.62 2.45 9.02
N ASN A 4 -2.74 3.22 8.39
CA ASN A 4 -2.30 3.00 7.01
C ASN A 4 -1.06 2.10 6.91
N THR A 5 -0.55 1.61 8.03
CA THR A 5 0.71 0.88 8.14
C THR A 5 0.46 -0.54 8.66
N PHE A 6 0.97 -1.54 7.95
CA PHE A 6 0.80 -2.95 8.23
C PHE A 6 2.19 -3.62 8.25
N THR A 7 2.46 -4.48 9.23
CA THR A 7 3.80 -5.08 9.40
C THR A 7 3.70 -6.60 9.50
N LYS A 8 4.62 -7.31 8.83
CA LYS A 8 4.79 -8.77 8.90
C LYS A 8 6.29 -9.11 8.88
N GLY A 9 6.83 -9.56 10.00
CA GLY A 9 8.27 -9.80 10.14
C GLY A 9 9.07 -8.52 9.86
N ILE A 10 10.01 -8.60 8.92
CA ILE A 10 10.83 -7.46 8.45
C ILE A 10 10.13 -6.58 7.39
N TYR A 11 8.91 -6.92 6.99
CA TYR A 11 8.17 -6.20 5.95
C TYR A 11 7.17 -5.24 6.57
N THR A 12 7.14 -4.00 6.07
CA THR A 12 6.17 -2.97 6.45
C THR A 12 5.51 -2.40 5.19
N ALA A 13 4.22 -2.66 5.01
CA ALA A 13 3.41 -2.11 3.93
C ALA A 13 2.67 -0.85 4.41
N LYS A 14 2.80 0.26 3.68
CA LYS A 14 2.08 1.51 3.95
C LYS A 14 1.13 1.84 2.80
N ALA A 15 -0.16 1.94 3.10
CA ALA A 15 -1.19 2.36 2.16
C ALA A 15 -1.22 3.88 2.04
N HIS A 16 -1.35 4.36 0.80
CA HIS A 16 -1.40 5.76 0.45
C HIS A 16 -2.37 5.96 -0.70
N THR A 17 -2.76 7.22 -0.91
CA THR A 17 -3.57 7.68 -2.02
C THR A 17 -2.85 8.78 -2.76
N GLN A 18 -3.08 8.86 -4.06
CA GLN A 18 -2.69 9.99 -4.89
C GLN A 18 -3.84 10.40 -5.77
N GLN A 19 -3.83 11.66 -6.18
CA GLN A 19 -4.76 12.15 -7.20
C GLN A 19 -4.33 11.60 -8.57
N ALA A 20 -5.30 11.06 -9.30
CA ALA A 20 -5.15 10.58 -10.66
C ALA A 20 -5.85 11.54 -11.64
N ASP A 21 -5.85 11.19 -12.93
CA ASP A 21 -6.51 11.98 -13.96
C ASP A 21 -8.03 12.10 -13.76
N ASN A 22 -8.59 13.20 -14.25
CA ASN A 22 -10.03 13.49 -14.26
C ASN A 22 -10.69 13.53 -12.87
N GLY A 23 -9.94 13.96 -11.85
CA GLY A 23 -10.46 14.08 -10.48
C GLY A 23 -10.68 12.74 -9.77
N GLN A 24 -10.11 11.66 -10.31
CA GLN A 24 -10.09 10.37 -9.65
C GLN A 24 -8.91 10.27 -8.68
N PHE A 25 -8.93 9.22 -7.88
CA PHE A 25 -7.92 8.88 -6.90
C PHE A 25 -7.40 7.47 -7.19
N GLN A 26 -6.11 7.26 -6.97
CA GLN A 26 -5.50 5.95 -7.08
C GLN A 26 -4.83 5.59 -5.76
N GLY A 27 -5.12 4.38 -5.29
CA GLY A 27 -4.44 3.80 -4.15
C GLY A 27 -3.06 3.28 -4.54
N TYR A 28 -2.09 3.34 -3.64
CA TYR A 28 -0.81 2.66 -3.80
C TYR A 28 -0.25 2.23 -2.44
N VAL A 29 0.64 1.26 -2.46
CA VAL A 29 1.29 0.71 -1.27
C VAL A 29 2.80 0.83 -1.43
N ILE A 30 3.47 1.32 -0.38
CA ILE A 30 4.92 1.25 -0.25
C ILE A 30 5.25 0.09 0.69
N LEU A 31 5.86 -0.96 0.15
CA LEU A 31 6.41 -2.07 0.91
C LEU A 31 7.87 -1.77 1.22
N ALA A 32 8.18 -1.58 2.50
CA ALA A 32 9.53 -1.51 3.02
C ALA A 32 9.96 -2.89 3.52
N ARG A 33 11.16 -3.35 3.14
CA ARG A 33 11.84 -4.50 3.73
C ARG A 33 13.06 -4.01 4.48
N ASP A 34 13.16 -4.33 5.77
CA ASP A 34 14.28 -3.94 6.62
C ASP A 34 15.10 -5.18 7.02
N ASP A 35 16.20 -5.45 6.30
CA ASP A 35 17.03 -6.65 6.51
C ASP A 35 18.28 -6.37 7.37
N GLY A 36 18.31 -5.22 8.07
CA GLY A 36 19.42 -4.81 8.93
C GLY A 36 20.63 -4.17 8.23
N ASP A 37 20.85 -4.44 6.94
CA ASP A 37 21.88 -3.79 6.11
C ASP A 37 21.34 -2.57 5.34
N GLY A 38 20.01 -2.46 5.22
CA GLY A 38 19.33 -1.34 4.58
C GLY A 38 17.83 -1.56 4.46
N THR A 39 17.11 -0.47 4.19
CA THR A 39 15.66 -0.51 3.93
C THR A 39 15.42 -0.44 2.42
N GLU A 40 14.89 -1.52 1.84
CA GLU A 40 14.47 -1.55 0.45
C GLU A 40 12.99 -1.18 0.35
N ASN A 41 12.64 -0.25 -0.54
CA ASN A 41 11.26 0.19 -0.74
C ASN A 41 10.77 -0.17 -2.15
N VAL A 42 9.64 -0.89 -2.22
CA VAL A 42 8.96 -1.23 -3.46
C VAL A 42 7.56 -0.62 -3.46
N ARG A 43 7.17 -0.01 -4.58
CA ARG A 43 5.84 0.58 -4.75
C ARG A 43 4.94 -0.35 -5.56
N TYR A 44 3.72 -0.52 -5.08
CA TYR A 44 2.66 -1.28 -5.74
C TYR A 44 1.44 -0.38 -5.92
N ASP A 45 1.06 -0.09 -7.15
CA ASP A 45 -0.13 0.72 -7.44
C ASP A 45 -1.38 -0.17 -7.54
N VAL A 46 -2.50 0.31 -6.98
CA VAL A 46 -3.80 -0.30 -7.20
C VAL A 46 -4.18 -0.11 -8.67
N HIS A 47 -4.61 -1.20 -9.31
CA HIS A 47 -4.89 -1.19 -10.74
C HIS A 47 -6.11 -0.33 -11.13
N THR A 48 -7.04 -0.13 -10.18
CA THR A 48 -8.28 0.62 -10.36
C THR A 48 -8.15 2.02 -9.77
N THR A 49 -8.75 3.00 -10.44
CA THR A 49 -8.97 4.35 -9.90
C THR A 49 -10.37 4.48 -9.33
N SER A 50 -10.52 5.30 -8.29
CA SER A 50 -11.78 5.53 -7.59
C SER A 50 -12.20 6.99 -7.66
N SER A 51 -13.51 7.26 -7.55
CA SER A 51 -14.05 8.62 -7.54
C SER A 51 -13.81 9.35 -6.22
N SER A 52 -13.48 8.61 -5.16
CA SER A 52 -13.22 9.14 -3.82
C SER A 52 -11.86 8.68 -3.30
N GLU A 53 -11.17 9.58 -2.59
CA GLU A 53 -9.92 9.26 -1.92
C GLU A 53 -10.09 8.12 -0.91
N GLN A 54 -11.21 8.10 -0.20
CA GLN A 54 -11.49 7.06 0.80
C GLN A 54 -11.58 5.67 0.15
N GLU A 55 -12.26 5.54 -0.98
CA GLU A 55 -12.36 4.28 -1.72
C GLU A 55 -10.98 3.82 -2.23
N ALA A 56 -10.20 4.74 -2.79
CA ALA A 56 -8.83 4.44 -3.23
C ALA A 56 -7.94 3.99 -2.06
N PHE A 57 -8.15 4.56 -0.87
CA PHE A 57 -7.43 4.18 0.34
C PHE A 57 -7.85 2.79 0.85
N ASP A 58 -9.14 2.47 0.83
CA ASP A 58 -9.65 1.14 1.19
C ASP A 58 -9.11 0.06 0.25
N GLU A 59 -9.04 0.33 -1.05
CA GLU A 59 -8.41 -0.56 -2.03
C GLU A 59 -6.89 -0.71 -1.78
N ALA A 60 -6.20 0.38 -1.43
CA ALA A 60 -4.78 0.32 -1.07
C ALA A 60 -4.54 -0.51 0.20
N LYS A 61 -5.42 -0.43 1.20
CA LYS A 61 -5.36 -1.28 2.40
C LYS A 61 -5.55 -2.75 2.03
N ALA A 62 -6.52 -3.07 1.19
CA ALA A 62 -6.74 -4.44 0.70
C ALA A 62 -5.51 -4.97 -0.05
N LEU A 63 -4.87 -4.14 -0.88
CA LEU A 63 -3.62 -4.48 -1.56
C LEU A 63 -2.47 -4.72 -0.57
N ALA A 64 -2.31 -3.88 0.46
CA ALA A 64 -1.28 -4.05 1.47
C ALA A 64 -1.42 -5.38 2.23
N HIS A 65 -2.66 -5.73 2.61
CA HIS A 65 -2.96 -7.02 3.22
C HIS A 65 -2.65 -8.21 2.28
N ARG A 66 -2.98 -8.08 0.99
CA ARG A 66 -2.65 -9.11 0.00
C ARG A 66 -1.14 -9.30 -0.14
N ILE A 67 -0.38 -8.22 -0.35
CA ILE A 67 1.08 -8.25 -0.48
C ILE A 67 1.71 -8.95 0.74
N LEU A 68 1.35 -8.53 1.95
CA LEU A 68 1.87 -9.16 3.17
C LEU A 68 1.39 -10.60 3.32
N GLY A 69 0.19 -10.93 2.85
CA GLY A 69 -0.35 -12.29 2.84
C GLY A 69 0.47 -13.25 1.97
N GLU A 70 0.89 -12.80 0.79
CA GLU A 70 1.64 -13.60 -0.21
C GLU A 70 3.11 -13.81 0.15
N ILE A 71 3.68 -12.99 1.04
CA ILE A 71 5.04 -13.19 1.55
C ILE A 71 5.04 -14.42 2.47
N GLU A 72 5.45 -15.57 1.96
CA GLU A 72 5.76 -16.76 2.77
C GLU A 72 7.02 -16.47 3.60
N LEU A 73 6.92 -16.70 4.93
CA LEU A 73 8.01 -16.51 5.90
C LEU A 73 8.81 -17.80 6.06
#